data_AF-A0A158EF50-F1
#
_entry.id   AF-A0A158EF50-F1
#
_cell.length_a   1.000
_cell.length_b   1.000
_cell.length_c   1.000
_cell.angle_alpha   90.00
_cell.angle_beta   90.00
_cell.angle_gamma   90.00
#
_symmetry.space_group_name_H-M   'P 1'
#
loop_
_entity.id
_entity.type
_entity.pdbx_description
1 polymer ?
#
loop_
_entity_poly.entity_id
_entity_poly.type
_entity_poly.pdbx_seq_one_letter_code
_entity_poly.pdbx_strand_id
1 'polypeptide(L)'
;MSEALVTVRIDGRSVNVTRGSSVAAAVALAAGGADVVTRRSVSGAARGPLCGMGVCQECRVTIDGVRHRLACQTLCAEGMSIETGRTFA
;
A
#
# COMPACT_ATOMS: atom_id res chain seq x y z
N MET A 1 -8.97 22.01 -11.27
CA MET A 1 -9.36 20.59 -11.13
C MET A 1 -9.36 20.26 -9.65
N SER A 2 -10.52 20.03 -9.03
CA SER A 2 -10.56 19.56 -7.65
C SER A 2 -9.95 18.16 -7.58
N GLU A 3 -8.93 17.99 -6.75
CA GLU A 3 -8.43 16.67 -6.37
C GLU A 3 -9.49 15.98 -5.50
N ALA A 4 -10.31 15.13 -6.13
CA ALA A 4 -11.22 14.28 -5.37
C ALA A 4 -10.39 13.30 -4.51
N LEU A 5 -10.69 13.23 -3.22
CA LEU A 5 -10.11 12.23 -2.33
C LEU A 5 -10.89 10.92 -2.44
N VAL A 6 -10.20 9.81 -2.20
CA VAL A 6 -10.81 8.52 -1.91
C VAL A 6 -10.32 8.00 -0.56
N THR A 7 -11.20 7.30 0.16
CA THR A 7 -10.85 6.68 1.44
C THR A 7 -10.51 5.22 1.22
N VAL A 8 -9.33 4.80 1.67
CA VAL A 8 -8.91 3.39 1.71
C VAL A 8 -8.64 2.96 3.15
N ARG A 9 -8.74 1.66 3.44
CA ARG A 9 -8.38 1.08 4.74
C ARG A 9 -7.06 0.34 4.61
N ILE A 10 -6.05 0.75 5.37
CA ILE A 10 -4.74 0.09 5.40
C ILE A 10 -4.54 -0.48 6.79
N ASP A 11 -4.45 -1.81 6.88
CA ASP A 11 -4.32 -2.55 8.13
C ASP A 11 -5.37 -2.11 9.18
N GLY A 12 -6.61 -1.89 8.71
CA GLY A 12 -7.73 -1.43 9.53
C GLY A 12 -7.82 0.09 9.75
N ARG A 13 -6.81 0.88 9.38
CA ARG A 13 -6.81 2.34 9.53
C ARG A 13 -7.29 3.03 8.25
N SER A 14 -8.25 3.96 8.38
CA SER A 14 -8.69 4.80 7.26
C SER A 14 -7.61 5.81 6.85
N VAL A 15 -7.38 5.93 5.54
CA VAL A 15 -6.42 6.85 4.94
C VAL A 15 -7.08 7.52 3.73
N ASN A 16 -7.10 8.86 3.74
CA ASN A 16 -7.58 9.65 2.62
C ASN A 16 -6.41 9.88 1.66
N VAL A 17 -6.64 9.61 0.37
CA VAL A 17 -5.63 9.78 -0.67
C VAL A 17 -6.24 10.46 -1.89
N THR A 18 -5.44 11.22 -2.63
CA THR A 18 -5.89 11.77 -3.92
C THR A 18 -6.29 10.63 -4.85
N ARG A 19 -7.47 10.73 -5.47
CA ARG A 19 -7.93 9.79 -6.50
C ARG A 19 -6.87 9.66 -7.60
N GLY A 20 -6.55 8.43 -7.98
CA GLY A 20 -5.49 8.15 -8.94
C GLY A 20 -4.09 7.98 -8.31
N SER A 21 -3.96 8.15 -6.99
CA SER A 21 -2.77 7.72 -6.26
C SER A 21 -2.63 6.20 -6.32
N SER A 22 -1.40 5.71 -6.40
CA SER A 22 -1.12 4.29 -6.26
C SER A 22 -1.34 3.83 -4.81
N VAL A 23 -1.61 2.54 -4.63
CA VAL A 23 -1.66 1.91 -3.31
C VAL A 23 -0.32 2.05 -2.59
N ALA A 24 0.81 2.07 -3.31
CA ALA A 24 2.12 2.33 -2.72
C ALA A 24 2.19 3.73 -2.08
N ALA A 25 1.65 4.76 -2.74
CA ALA A 25 1.56 6.10 -2.17
C ALA A 25 0.65 6.14 -0.94
N ALA A 26 -0.49 5.43 -0.97
CA ALA A 26 -1.37 5.30 0.18
C ALA A 26 -0.70 4.65 1.38
N VAL A 27 0.08 3.58 1.17
CA VAL A 27 0.86 2.92 2.23
C VAL A 27 1.96 3.84 2.78
N ALA A 28 2.60 4.64 1.93
CA ALA A 28 3.57 5.64 2.36
C ALA A 28 2.95 6.74 3.22
N LEU A 29 1.79 7.27 2.83
CA LEU A 29 1.00 8.19 3.66
C LEU A 29 0.60 7.52 4.99
N ALA A 30 0.24 6.24 4.95
CA ALA A 30 -0.08 5.49 6.15
C ALA A 30 1.12 5.27 7.08
N ALA A 31 2.34 5.30 6.54
CA ALA A 31 3.57 5.18 7.33
C ALA A 31 3.88 6.45 8.14
N GLY A 32 3.41 7.62 7.71
CA GLY A 32 3.58 8.87 8.45
C GLY A 32 5.05 9.22 8.72
N GLY A 33 5.95 8.91 7.78
CA GLY A 33 7.40 9.14 7.92
C GLY A 33 8.19 7.94 8.45
N ALA A 34 7.53 6.85 8.87
CA ALA A 34 8.18 5.58 9.15
C ALA A 34 8.46 4.78 7.86
N ASP A 35 9.14 3.64 8.02
CA ASP A 35 9.44 2.73 6.90
C ASP A 35 8.17 2.23 6.19
N VAL A 36 8.20 2.26 4.86
CA VAL A 36 7.12 1.77 4.01
C VAL A 36 7.20 0.24 3.91
N VAL A 37 6.54 -0.45 4.82
CA VAL A 37 6.42 -1.91 4.80
C VAL A 37 5.15 -2.33 4.05
N THR A 38 5.31 -3.13 3.00
CA THR A 38 4.20 -3.74 2.24
C THR A 38 4.10 -5.25 2.51
N ARG A 39 5.21 -5.90 2.80
CA ARG A 39 5.32 -7.33 3.18
C ARG A 39 6.64 -7.57 3.91
N ARG A 40 6.85 -8.81 4.33
CA ARG A 40 8.15 -9.31 4.81
C ARG A 40 8.68 -10.44 3.93
N SER A 41 10.00 -10.60 3.88
CA SER A 41 10.64 -11.79 3.29
C SER A 41 10.42 -13.02 4.16
N VAL A 42 10.81 -14.20 3.64
CA VAL A 42 10.85 -15.44 4.43
C VAL A 42 11.76 -15.35 5.66
N SER A 43 12.77 -14.47 5.62
CA SER A 43 13.66 -14.15 6.74
C SER A 43 13.16 -13.01 7.64
N GLY A 44 11.95 -12.49 7.40
CA GLY A 44 11.34 -11.43 8.22
C GLY A 44 11.74 -10.00 7.86
N ALA A 45 12.66 -9.81 6.91
CA ALA A 45 13.09 -8.47 6.48
C ALA A 45 11.93 -7.67 5.87
N ALA A 46 11.80 -6.41 6.25
CA ALA A 46 10.79 -5.51 5.70
C ALA A 46 11.04 -5.26 4.21
N ARG A 47 9.97 -5.22 3.44
CA ARG A 47 10.01 -5.02 1.99
C ARG A 47 8.98 -3.97 1.57
N GLY A 48 9.38 -3.12 0.63
CA GLY A 48 8.59 -2.00 0.15
C GLY A 48 8.84 -1.71 -1.34
N PRO A 49 8.16 -0.69 -1.89
CA PRO A 49 8.37 -0.26 -3.27
C PRO A 49 9.82 0.19 -3.50
N LEU A 50 10.48 -0.39 -4.49
CA LEU A 50 11.83 -0.01 -4.93
C LEU A 50 11.82 0.59 -6.34
N CYS A 51 11.35 -0.20 -7.32
CA CYS A 51 11.42 0.21 -8.72
C CYS A 51 10.27 1.12 -9.20
N GLY A 52 9.15 1.19 -8.47
CA GLY A 52 7.92 1.85 -8.93
C GLY A 52 7.22 1.21 -10.15
N MET A 53 7.91 0.34 -10.89
CA MET A 53 7.48 -0.22 -12.18
C MET A 53 6.92 -1.65 -12.09
N GLY A 54 6.88 -2.26 -10.91
CA GLY A 54 6.40 -3.64 -10.69
C GLY A 54 7.43 -4.75 -10.92
N VAL A 55 8.58 -4.48 -11.53
CA VAL A 55 9.59 -5.52 -11.85
C VAL A 55 10.24 -6.14 -10.61
N CYS A 56 10.54 -5.34 -9.57
CA CYS A 56 11.19 -5.85 -8.36
C CYS A 56 10.31 -6.83 -7.56
N GLN A 57 8.98 -6.80 -7.78
CA GLN A 57 8.04 -7.58 -7.00
C GLN A 57 8.27 -7.41 -5.49
N GLU A 58 8.61 -6.20 -5.02
CA GLU A 58 8.84 -5.86 -3.60
C GLU A 58 7.70 -5.07 -2.91
N CYS A 59 6.69 -4.61 -3.65
CA CYS A 59 5.55 -3.82 -3.14
C CYS A 59 4.20 -4.56 -3.08
N ARG A 60 4.25 -5.88 -3.00
CA ARG A 60 3.09 -6.79 -2.99
C ARG A 60 2.36 -6.61 -1.67
N VAL A 61 1.04 -6.52 -1.75
CA VAL A 61 0.09 -6.43 -0.65
C VAL A 61 -1.08 -7.37 -0.92
N THR A 62 -1.98 -7.51 0.04
CA THR A 62 -3.32 -8.06 -0.19
C THR A 62 -4.28 -6.89 -0.38
N ILE A 63 -5.10 -6.94 -1.43
CA ILE A 63 -6.14 -5.93 -1.69
C ILE A 63 -7.46 -6.65 -1.84
N ASP A 64 -8.43 -6.30 -1.00
CA ASP A 64 -9.77 -6.89 -1.00
C ASP A 64 -9.75 -8.43 -1.01
N GLY A 65 -8.87 -9.01 -0.18
CA GLY A 65 -8.64 -10.46 -0.07
C GLY A 65 -7.77 -11.08 -1.18
N VAL A 66 -7.44 -10.34 -2.24
CA VAL A 66 -6.58 -10.81 -3.33
C VAL A 66 -5.12 -10.59 -2.99
N ARG A 67 -4.39 -11.68 -2.75
CA ARG A 67 -2.96 -11.65 -2.41
C ARG A 67 -2.08 -11.27 -3.60
N HIS A 68 -0.87 -10.82 -3.28
CA HIS A 68 0.23 -10.56 -4.22
C HIS A 68 -0.05 -9.47 -5.27
N ARG A 69 -0.97 -8.53 -4.96
CA ARG A 69 -1.22 -7.36 -5.81
C ARG A 69 -0.08 -6.36 -5.69
N LEU A 70 0.35 -5.79 -6.82
CA LEU A 70 1.42 -4.81 -6.85
C LEU A 70 0.89 -3.44 -6.41
N ALA A 71 1.30 -2.97 -5.23
CA ALA A 71 0.87 -1.67 -4.71
C ALA A 71 1.31 -0.52 -5.62
N CYS A 72 2.49 -0.61 -6.26
CA CYS A 72 2.99 0.44 -7.15
C CYS A 72 2.21 0.56 -8.46
N GLN A 73 1.53 -0.50 -8.90
CA GLN A 73 0.76 -0.52 -10.16
C GLN A 73 -0.76 -0.54 -9.94
N THR A 74 -1.22 -0.63 -8.69
CA THR A 74 -2.66 -0.61 -8.38
C THR A 74 -3.05 0.79 -7.93
N LEU A 75 -4.09 1.35 -8.53
CA LEU A 75 -4.65 2.64 -8.15
C LEU A 75 -5.61 2.47 -6.98
N CYS A 76 -5.64 3.46 -6.09
CA CYS A 76 -6.60 3.50 -4.99
C CYS A 76 -8.01 3.74 -5.51
N ALA A 77 -8.96 2.97 -4.98
CA ALA A 77 -10.38 3.14 -5.21
C ALA A 77 -11.10 3.30 -3.87
N GLU A 78 -12.26 3.96 -3.88
CA GLU A 78 -13.06 4.18 -2.67
C GLU A 78 -13.39 2.85 -1.98
N GLY A 79 -13.22 2.80 -0.66
CA GLY A 79 -13.55 1.65 0.17
C GLY A 79 -12.57 0.47 0.09
N MET A 80 -11.49 0.59 -0.70
CA MET A 80 -10.50 -0.47 -0.87
C MET A 80 -9.86 -0.86 0.48
N SER A 81 -9.75 -2.16 0.75
CA SER A 81 -9.09 -2.72 1.92
C SER A 81 -7.73 -3.28 1.56
N ILE A 82 -6.68 -2.78 2.19
CA ILE A 82 -5.28 -3.11 1.93
C ILE A 82 -4.68 -3.70 3.20
N GLU A 83 -4.07 -4.87 3.09
CA GLU A 83 -3.31 -5.49 4.16
C GLU A 83 -1.83 -5.54 3.78
N THR A 84 -0.99 -5.08 4.69
CA THR A 84 0.46 -5.04 4.56
C THR A 84 1.13 -6.01 5.54
N GLY A 85 2.43 -6.25 5.35
CA GLY A 85 3.23 -7.03 6.30
C GLY A 85 3.71 -6.25 7.53
N ARG A 86 3.08 -5.12 7.87
CA ARG A 86 3.39 -4.44 9.14
C ARG A 86 3.03 -5.36 10.30
N THR A 87 3.89 -5.36 11.29
CA THR A 87 3.61 -5.94 12.60
C THR A 87 3.37 -4.76 13.51
N PHE A 88 2.20 -4.67 14.10
CA PHE A 88 1.97 -3.73 15.18
C PHE A 88 2.79 -4.23 16.37
N ALA A 89 3.75 -3.42 16.80
CA ALA A 89 4.40 -3.59 18.10
C ALA A 89 3.48 -3.03 19.19
#